data_AF-A0A6V8L8N8-F1
#
_entry.id   AF-A0A6V8L8N8-F1
#
_cell.length_a   1.000
_cell.length_b   1.000
_cell.length_c   1.000
_cell.angle_alpha   90.00
_cell.angle_beta   90.00
_cell.angle_gamma   90.00
#
_symmetry.space_group_name_H-M   'P 1'
#
loop_
_entity.id
_entity.type
_entity.pdbx_description
1 polymer ?
#
loop_
_entity_poly.entity_id
_entity_poly.type
_entity_poly.pdbx_seq_one_letter_code
_entity_poly.pdbx_strand_id
1 'polypeptide(L)'
;MPIRLFDSLASTVVGGPSGTEAVGLDPADLVVIETDGAWEQADSLKTAYDGAPGTGFDVFSHSVDEVAAHPGIAIRQSGLAGVCETCRACPVVHRCGGGLFAHRYRTGSGFDNPSVYCADLKSLIARMDGMTRHPMSDRILDDIGSGYGEADTVEHLVAAQVPITRVLLSMVGETASGSAAWELLERVDTEAPEAVAAVLAHPYVRAWAVRYLEGAEPADRAHLAGVAAAAAIRAGMSADLEIPVRDGMVHLPTLGAFTLAKTGTTTLSISDGSFELRAEKADWWPIRRLDLAGRSVPIEDTDPYRDCHEWPVAGRLAPAEAESWQRAVNAAWLGIRRDAPGQAAGVRGALRALLPLRASDDGQQRSATNRNAFGAVALALGPAESGAWRGATGPESAGSRGRSERSEPAGSVAGPDADALALLLVHEIQHVKLGAVLDVCDLVDGAYHGLLDVPWRRDKRRPVEAALQGAYAHLGVADVWRARGRAGGPDAGAARAHFRRYRDWVSGTVDAILRTRALTPDGERFVGRMRQTMETWRDDDD
;
A
#
# COMPACT_ATOMS: atom_id res chain seq x y z
N MET A 1 -14.65 20.59 0.10
CA MET A 1 -14.54 21.59 -0.99
C MET A 1 -13.17 21.43 -1.63
N PRO A 2 -13.10 21.04 -2.91
CA PRO A 2 -11.84 21.04 -3.65
C PRO A 2 -11.35 22.49 -3.82
N ILE A 3 -10.04 22.70 -3.67
CA ILE A 3 -9.40 23.99 -3.90
C ILE A 3 -8.47 23.81 -5.09
N ARG A 4 -8.87 24.36 -6.24
CA ARG A 4 -8.22 24.16 -7.54
C ARG A 4 -6.70 24.37 -7.51
N LEU A 5 -6.20 25.34 -6.72
CA LEU A 5 -4.76 25.57 -6.57
C LEU A 5 -4.01 24.37 -5.98
N PHE A 6 -4.60 23.69 -4.99
CA PHE A 6 -3.99 22.51 -4.39
C PHE A 6 -4.04 21.32 -5.33
N ASP A 7 -5.15 21.14 -6.04
CA ASP A 7 -5.30 20.07 -7.04
C ASP A 7 -4.28 20.26 -8.18
N SER A 8 -4.11 21.49 -8.66
CA SER A 8 -3.10 21.85 -9.66
C SER A 8 -1.68 21.55 -9.17
N LEU A 9 -1.32 21.97 -7.96
CA LEU A 9 0.01 21.70 -7.39
C LEU A 9 0.24 20.20 -7.15
N ALA A 10 -0.78 19.46 -6.70
CA ALA A 10 -0.72 18.01 -6.52
C ALA A 10 -0.54 17.27 -7.86
N SER A 11 -1.25 17.68 -8.91
CA SER A 11 -1.09 17.13 -10.26
C SER A 11 0.35 17.28 -10.78
N THR A 12 0.99 18.43 -10.52
CA THR A 12 2.39 18.66 -10.94
C THR A 12 3.41 17.75 -10.22
N VAL A 13 3.08 17.17 -9.06
CA VAL A 13 3.96 16.21 -8.35
C VAL A 13 4.28 15.01 -9.23
N VAL A 14 3.25 14.50 -9.92
CA VAL A 14 3.34 13.29 -10.73
C VAL A 14 3.57 13.60 -12.22
N GLY A 15 3.92 14.85 -12.54
CA GLY A 15 4.11 15.32 -13.92
C GLY A 15 2.80 15.45 -14.71
N GLY A 16 1.65 15.50 -14.04
CA GLY A 16 0.34 15.75 -14.65
C GLY A 16 0.11 17.24 -14.97
N PRO A 17 -0.96 17.56 -15.73
CA PRO A 17 -1.27 18.94 -16.11
C PRO A 17 -1.72 19.77 -14.89
N SER A 18 -1.28 21.01 -14.83
CA SER A 18 -1.68 22.02 -13.86
C SER A 18 -3.16 22.41 -13.97
N GLY A 19 -3.73 22.46 -15.18
CA GLY A 19 -5.12 22.84 -15.42
C GLY A 19 -5.45 24.29 -15.00
N THR A 20 -4.44 25.15 -14.86
CA THR A 20 -4.57 26.57 -14.48
C THR A 20 -3.37 27.37 -15.00
N GLU A 21 -3.57 28.66 -15.30
CA GLU A 21 -2.46 29.57 -15.65
C GLU A 21 -1.67 30.07 -14.43
N ALA A 22 -2.14 29.77 -13.21
CA ALA A 22 -1.59 30.34 -11.98
C ALA A 22 -0.31 29.64 -11.48
N VAL A 23 -0.16 28.34 -11.77
CA VAL A 23 0.95 27.48 -11.37
C VAL A 23 1.22 26.42 -12.45
N GLY A 24 2.39 25.80 -12.46
CA GLY A 24 2.80 24.84 -13.48
C GLY A 24 3.38 25.48 -14.74
N LEU A 25 4.02 24.65 -15.57
CA LEU A 25 4.69 25.09 -16.82
C LEU A 25 3.86 24.84 -18.08
N ASP A 26 2.60 24.43 -17.92
CA ASP A 26 1.75 24.15 -19.07
C ASP A 26 1.48 25.42 -19.88
N PRO A 27 1.29 25.29 -21.21
CA PRO A 27 0.88 26.41 -22.05
C PRO A 27 -0.42 27.04 -21.57
N ALA A 28 -0.48 28.36 -21.61
CA ALA A 28 -1.70 29.11 -21.30
C ALA A 28 -2.45 29.47 -22.59
N ASP A 29 -3.48 28.68 -22.92
CA ASP A 29 -4.23 28.76 -24.17
C ASP A 29 -5.52 29.58 -24.01
N LEU A 30 -5.38 30.85 -23.61
CA LEU A 30 -6.52 31.75 -23.36
C LEU A 30 -6.31 33.13 -24.00
N VAL A 31 -7.38 33.64 -24.62
CA VAL A 31 -7.55 35.02 -25.08
C VAL A 31 -8.94 35.51 -24.69
N VAL A 32 -9.09 36.83 -24.49
CA VAL A 32 -10.35 37.47 -24.08
C VAL A 32 -10.86 38.32 -25.24
N ILE A 33 -12.18 38.35 -25.42
CA ILE A 33 -12.86 39.28 -26.35
C ILE A 33 -13.61 40.30 -25.51
N GLU A 34 -13.26 41.56 -25.64
CA GLU A 34 -13.95 42.66 -24.97
C GLU A 34 -15.27 43.01 -25.64
N THR A 35 -16.10 43.77 -24.92
CA THR A 35 -17.46 44.12 -25.41
C THR A 35 -17.48 44.97 -26.69
N ASP A 36 -16.37 45.63 -27.02
CA ASP A 36 -16.17 46.39 -28.26
C ASP A 36 -15.55 45.56 -29.39
N GLY A 37 -15.24 44.28 -29.14
CA GLY A 37 -14.63 43.37 -30.09
C GLY A 37 -13.09 43.36 -30.05
N ALA A 38 -12.44 44.06 -29.13
CA ALA A 38 -10.99 43.98 -28.96
C ALA A 38 -10.55 42.60 -28.47
N TRP A 39 -9.44 42.10 -29.01
CA TRP A 39 -8.74 40.95 -28.46
C TRP A 39 -7.82 41.39 -27.33
N GLU A 40 -7.95 40.75 -26.19
CA GLU A 40 -7.10 40.96 -25.02
C GLU A 40 -6.39 39.66 -24.62
N GLN A 41 -5.24 39.81 -23.96
CA GLN A 41 -4.64 38.73 -23.18
C GLN A 41 -5.52 38.42 -21.96
N ALA A 42 -5.12 37.45 -21.12
CA ALA A 42 -5.88 37.08 -19.93
C ALA A 42 -6.22 38.30 -19.03
N ASP A 43 -7.47 38.38 -18.57
CA ASP A 43 -8.00 39.47 -17.74
C ASP A 43 -7.17 39.75 -16.48
N SER A 44 -6.48 38.73 -15.96
CA SER A 44 -5.60 38.85 -14.80
C SER A 44 -4.52 39.92 -15.00
N LEU A 45 -4.13 40.22 -16.25
CA LEU A 45 -3.16 41.27 -16.57
C LEU A 45 -3.62 42.69 -16.25
N LYS A 46 -4.94 42.94 -16.13
CA LYS A 46 -5.48 44.25 -15.69
C LYS A 46 -4.98 44.66 -14.29
N THR A 47 -4.47 43.70 -13.52
CA THR A 47 -3.85 43.95 -12.20
C THR A 47 -2.42 44.49 -12.28
N ALA A 48 -1.75 44.40 -13.43
CA ALA A 48 -0.35 44.78 -13.58
C ALA A 48 -0.16 46.30 -13.78
N TYR A 49 -0.85 46.86 -14.77
CA TYR A 49 -0.92 48.29 -15.09
C TYR A 49 -2.06 48.58 -16.07
N ASP A 50 -2.41 49.85 -16.25
CA ASP A 50 -3.46 50.28 -17.18
C ASP A 50 -3.14 49.87 -18.63
N GLY A 51 -4.09 49.21 -19.30
CA GLY A 51 -3.91 48.73 -20.68
C GLY A 51 -3.01 47.48 -20.84
N ALA A 52 -2.53 46.87 -19.75
CA ALA A 52 -1.66 45.70 -19.80
C ALA A 52 -2.14 44.50 -20.66
N PRO A 53 -3.43 44.13 -20.70
CA PRO A 53 -3.88 43.00 -21.51
C PRO A 53 -4.01 43.32 -23.01
N GLY A 54 -3.99 44.60 -23.41
CA GLY A 54 -4.27 45.02 -24.77
C GLY A 54 -3.31 44.39 -25.80
N THR A 55 -3.87 43.87 -26.89
CA THR A 55 -3.09 43.31 -28.02
C THR A 55 -3.02 44.26 -29.22
N GLY A 56 -3.94 45.23 -29.30
CA GLY A 56 -4.13 46.08 -30.47
C GLY A 56 -4.90 45.42 -31.63
N PHE A 57 -5.41 44.20 -31.43
CA PHE A 57 -6.21 43.47 -32.40
C PHE A 57 -7.70 43.52 -32.08
N ASP A 58 -8.53 43.24 -33.09
CA ASP A 58 -9.98 43.17 -32.99
C ASP A 58 -10.55 42.00 -33.82
N VAL A 59 -11.72 41.51 -33.45
CA VAL A 59 -12.42 40.39 -34.08
C VAL A 59 -12.86 40.66 -35.52
N PHE A 60 -12.87 41.92 -35.96
CA PHE A 60 -13.37 42.32 -37.28
C PHE A 60 -12.26 42.32 -38.33
N SER A 61 -11.02 42.58 -37.92
CA SER A 61 -9.89 42.82 -38.81
C SER A 61 -8.76 41.81 -38.64
N HIS A 62 -8.75 41.04 -37.56
CA HIS A 62 -7.65 40.12 -37.21
C HIS A 62 -8.14 38.71 -36.95
N SER A 63 -7.39 37.74 -37.46
CA SER A 63 -7.60 36.32 -37.23
C SER A 63 -7.08 35.87 -35.87
N VAL A 64 -7.59 34.73 -35.38
CA VAL A 64 -7.09 34.12 -34.13
C VAL A 64 -5.62 33.73 -34.23
N ASP A 65 -5.13 33.32 -35.42
CA ASP A 65 -3.72 33.00 -35.64
C ASP A 65 -2.80 34.22 -35.47
N GLU A 66 -3.24 35.39 -35.93
CA GLU A 66 -2.52 36.66 -35.72
C GLU A 66 -2.47 37.04 -34.24
N VAL A 67 -3.58 36.83 -33.52
CA VAL A 67 -3.64 37.05 -32.06
C VAL A 67 -2.72 36.07 -31.33
N ALA A 68 -2.74 34.79 -31.67
CA ALA A 68 -1.89 33.76 -31.06
C ALA A 68 -0.39 34.05 -31.24
N ALA A 69 -0.02 34.70 -32.35
CA ALA A 69 1.36 35.13 -32.63
C ALA A 69 1.78 36.40 -31.84
N HIS A 70 0.88 37.06 -31.12
CA HIS A 70 1.21 38.23 -30.31
C HIS A 70 2.29 37.87 -29.27
N PRO A 71 3.37 38.66 -29.11
CA PRO A 71 4.48 38.32 -28.22
C PRO A 71 4.07 38.04 -26.76
N GLY A 72 3.09 38.81 -26.23
CA GLY A 72 2.56 38.61 -24.88
C GLY A 72 1.78 37.30 -24.69
N ILE A 73 1.26 36.73 -25.77
CA ILE A 73 0.56 35.44 -25.78
C ILE A 73 1.58 34.31 -26.01
N ALA A 74 2.41 34.45 -27.04
CA ALA A 74 3.40 33.44 -27.43
C ALA A 74 4.44 33.14 -26.34
N ILE A 75 4.86 34.12 -25.53
CA ILE A 75 5.82 33.87 -24.45
C ILE A 75 5.30 32.87 -23.41
N ARG A 76 3.97 32.82 -23.21
CA ARG A 76 3.30 31.95 -22.24
C ARG A 76 3.09 30.53 -22.76
N GLN A 77 3.44 30.29 -24.02
CA GLN A 77 3.46 28.98 -24.68
C GLN A 77 4.84 28.31 -24.55
N SER A 78 5.86 29.06 -24.09
CA SER A 78 7.27 28.64 -24.12
C SER A 78 7.71 27.79 -22.92
N GLY A 79 6.79 27.46 -22.00
CA GLY A 79 7.06 26.70 -20.79
C GLY A 79 8.25 27.26 -19.98
N LEU A 80 9.24 26.42 -19.68
CA LEU A 80 10.42 26.81 -18.91
C LEU A 80 11.28 27.88 -19.62
N ALA A 81 11.26 27.97 -20.94
CA ALA A 81 12.01 29.00 -21.66
C ALA A 81 11.38 30.40 -21.52
N GLY A 82 10.08 30.47 -21.20
CA GLY A 82 9.32 31.71 -21.06
C GLY A 82 9.39 32.36 -19.67
N VAL A 83 10.27 31.89 -18.77
CA VAL A 83 10.42 32.43 -17.41
C VAL A 83 11.81 33.02 -17.17
N CYS A 84 11.91 33.98 -16.25
CA CYS A 84 13.15 34.67 -15.93
C CYS A 84 14.27 33.72 -15.46
N GLU A 85 15.51 34.18 -15.53
CA GLU A 85 16.70 33.40 -15.14
C GLU A 85 16.61 32.85 -13.70
N THR A 86 16.12 33.65 -12.76
CA THR A 86 15.92 33.23 -11.36
C THR A 86 14.95 32.05 -11.25
N CYS A 87 13.87 32.05 -12.03
CA CYS A 87 12.91 30.95 -12.07
C CYS A 87 13.52 29.72 -12.77
N ARG A 88 14.24 29.89 -13.88
CA ARG A 88 14.92 28.78 -14.57
C ARG A 88 15.93 28.04 -13.70
N ALA A 89 16.60 28.75 -12.78
CA ALA A 89 17.51 28.16 -11.80
C ALA A 89 16.82 27.60 -10.55
N CYS A 90 15.50 27.74 -10.40
CA CYS A 90 14.79 27.37 -9.18
C CYS A 90 14.36 25.89 -9.19
N PRO A 91 14.68 25.09 -8.15
CA PRO A 91 14.41 23.65 -8.14
C PRO A 91 12.91 23.30 -8.20
N VAL A 92 12.04 24.19 -7.73
CA VAL A 92 10.58 23.98 -7.70
C VAL A 92 9.84 24.63 -8.87
N VAL A 93 10.55 25.16 -9.88
CA VAL A 93 9.94 25.89 -11.00
C VAL A 93 8.98 25.04 -11.82
N HIS A 94 9.24 23.73 -11.93
CA HIS A 94 8.34 22.79 -12.61
C HIS A 94 6.96 22.72 -11.96
N ARG A 95 6.85 23.07 -10.67
CA ARG A 95 5.57 23.11 -9.95
C ARG A 95 4.91 24.47 -9.97
N CYS A 96 5.67 25.53 -9.69
CA CYS A 96 5.08 26.87 -9.59
C CYS A 96 4.95 27.57 -10.94
N GLY A 97 5.73 27.17 -11.95
CA GLY A 97 5.75 27.81 -13.26
C GLY A 97 6.31 29.23 -13.26
N GLY A 98 6.85 29.73 -12.13
CA GLY A 98 7.11 31.16 -11.91
C GLY A 98 5.91 31.94 -11.34
N GLY A 99 4.79 31.27 -11.04
CA GLY A 99 3.53 31.85 -10.57
C GLY A 99 2.73 32.55 -11.68
N LEU A 100 1.52 33.02 -11.37
CA LEU A 100 0.68 33.71 -12.36
C LEU A 100 1.43 34.85 -13.08
N PHE A 101 1.31 34.92 -14.40
CA PHE A 101 2.05 35.86 -15.25
C PHE A 101 1.85 37.33 -14.85
N ALA A 102 0.62 37.72 -14.52
CA ALA A 102 0.30 39.07 -14.05
C ALA A 102 1.09 39.49 -12.79
N HIS A 103 1.43 38.55 -11.91
CA HIS A 103 2.19 38.82 -10.68
C HIS A 103 3.69 38.99 -10.92
N ARG A 104 4.16 38.96 -12.16
CA ARG A 104 5.58 39.10 -12.52
C ARG A 104 5.95 40.50 -12.98
N TYR A 105 4.96 41.40 -13.12
CA TYR A 105 5.21 42.75 -13.58
C TYR A 105 6.00 43.56 -12.55
N ARG A 106 7.02 44.27 -13.03
CA ARG A 106 7.73 45.30 -12.29
C ARG A 106 8.07 46.47 -13.22
N THR A 107 7.89 47.69 -12.72
CA THR A 107 8.31 48.91 -13.43
C THR A 107 9.78 48.82 -13.82
N GLY A 108 10.08 49.03 -15.11
CA GLY A 108 11.43 49.02 -15.66
C GLY A 108 11.91 47.67 -16.23
N SER A 109 11.44 46.54 -15.71
CA SER A 109 11.82 45.20 -16.19
C SER A 109 10.66 44.38 -16.80
N GLY A 110 9.44 44.93 -16.83
CA GLY A 110 8.29 44.27 -17.44
C GLY A 110 7.92 42.98 -16.70
N PHE A 111 7.62 41.91 -17.45
CA PHE A 111 7.17 40.62 -16.90
C PHE A 111 8.28 39.59 -16.68
N ASP A 112 9.54 39.92 -16.98
CA ASP A 112 10.67 39.00 -16.84
C ASP A 112 11.21 38.97 -15.40
N ASN A 113 10.33 38.70 -14.43
CA ASN A 113 10.67 38.63 -13.01
C ASN A 113 10.01 37.41 -12.34
N PRO A 114 10.49 36.97 -11.16
CA PRO A 114 9.72 36.06 -10.31
C PRO A 114 8.39 36.70 -9.90
N SER A 115 7.36 35.88 -9.69
CA SER A 115 6.10 36.33 -9.09
C SER A 115 6.32 37.03 -7.75
N VAL A 116 5.51 38.05 -7.44
CA VAL A 116 5.51 38.71 -6.12
C VAL A 116 5.27 37.73 -4.97
N TYR A 117 4.59 36.61 -5.25
CA TYR A 117 4.29 35.53 -4.30
C TYR A 117 5.33 34.40 -4.34
N CYS A 118 6.53 34.62 -4.89
CA CYS A 118 7.53 33.56 -5.05
C CYS A 118 7.90 32.88 -3.72
N ALA A 119 8.04 33.65 -2.63
CA ALA A 119 8.33 33.12 -1.30
C ALA A 119 7.17 32.27 -0.76
N ASP A 120 5.94 32.75 -0.89
CA ASP A 120 4.73 32.06 -0.41
C ASP A 120 4.48 30.77 -1.19
N LEU A 121 4.63 30.81 -2.52
CA LEU A 121 4.52 29.63 -3.38
C LEU A 121 5.56 28.57 -3.00
N LYS A 122 6.81 28.97 -2.72
CA LYS A 122 7.84 28.04 -2.22
C LYS A 122 7.44 27.42 -0.87
N SER A 123 6.96 28.23 0.06
CA SER A 123 6.53 27.75 1.38
C SER A 123 5.35 26.79 1.28
N LEU A 124 4.36 27.13 0.44
CA LEU A 124 3.19 26.29 0.19
C LEU A 124 3.60 24.96 -0.45
N ILE A 125 4.44 25.00 -1.50
CA ILE A 125 4.94 23.81 -2.18
C ILE A 125 5.68 22.90 -1.20
N ALA A 126 6.62 23.45 -0.43
CA ALA A 126 7.36 22.67 0.57
C ALA A 126 6.44 22.05 1.63
N ARG A 127 5.40 22.79 2.06
CA ARG A 127 4.44 22.26 3.02
C ARG A 127 3.57 21.16 2.41
N MET A 128 3.12 21.32 1.17
CA MET A 128 2.36 20.31 0.46
C MET A 128 3.18 19.03 0.25
N ASP A 129 4.46 19.16 -0.13
CA ASP A 129 5.38 18.02 -0.27
C ASP A 129 5.57 17.28 1.06
N GLY A 130 5.67 18.05 2.16
CA GLY A 130 5.72 17.51 3.52
C GLY A 130 4.37 17.12 4.13
N MET A 131 3.23 17.36 3.45
CA MET A 131 1.91 16.88 3.86
C MET A 131 1.54 15.60 3.12
N THR A 132 2.05 15.41 1.90
CA THR A 132 2.01 14.13 1.18
C THR A 132 2.96 13.08 1.75
N ARG A 133 3.81 13.42 2.73
CA ARG A 133 4.79 12.54 3.37
C ARG A 133 4.94 12.94 4.83
N HIS A 134 4.49 12.12 5.78
CA HIS A 134 4.95 12.27 7.15
C HIS A 134 6.34 11.63 7.25
N PRO A 135 7.44 12.41 7.36
CA PRO A 135 8.74 11.81 7.59
C PRO A 135 8.65 10.98 8.88
N MET A 136 8.91 9.68 8.73
CA MET A 136 8.96 8.78 9.86
C MET A 136 10.08 9.24 10.78
N SER A 137 9.83 9.32 12.08
CA SER A 137 10.90 9.77 12.98
C SER A 137 12.10 8.83 12.87
N ASP A 138 13.29 9.42 12.90
CA ASP A 138 14.58 8.73 13.03
C ASP A 138 14.54 7.54 14.01
N ARG A 139 13.93 7.72 15.19
CA ARG A 139 13.81 6.62 16.16
C ARG A 139 13.05 5.40 15.61
N ILE A 140 11.92 5.63 14.94
CA ILE A 140 11.07 4.56 14.37
C ILE A 140 11.81 3.91 13.20
N LEU A 141 12.44 4.68 12.32
CA LEU A 141 13.25 4.16 11.21
C LEU A 141 14.43 3.32 11.70
N ASP A 142 15.10 3.73 12.79
CA ASP A 142 16.23 2.99 13.35
C ASP A 142 15.83 1.65 13.95
N ASP A 143 14.73 1.65 14.69
CA ASP A 143 14.20 0.46 15.33
C ASP A 143 13.69 -0.53 14.29
N ILE A 144 12.82 -0.08 13.36
CA ILE A 144 12.30 -0.97 12.33
C ILE A 144 13.42 -1.44 11.38
N GLY A 145 14.37 -0.57 11.04
CA GLY A 145 15.54 -0.89 10.21
C GLY A 145 16.48 -1.93 10.82
N SER A 146 16.43 -2.14 12.15
CA SER A 146 17.18 -3.22 12.81
C SER A 146 16.73 -4.62 12.39
N GLY A 147 15.51 -4.76 11.85
CA GLY A 147 14.88 -6.05 11.53
C GLY A 147 13.95 -6.58 12.63
N TYR A 148 13.92 -5.97 13.81
CA TYR A 148 13.05 -6.37 14.93
C TYR A 148 11.73 -5.61 14.93
N GLY A 149 11.76 -4.32 15.30
CA GLY A 149 10.58 -3.48 15.49
C GLY A 149 9.92 -3.72 16.84
N GLU A 150 10.12 -2.79 17.77
CA GLU A 150 9.46 -2.76 19.07
C GLU A 150 7.94 -2.57 18.93
N ALA A 151 7.21 -2.89 19.99
CA ALA A 151 5.74 -2.84 19.99
C ALA A 151 5.20 -1.47 19.57
N ASP A 152 5.75 -0.39 20.13
CA ASP A 152 5.32 0.99 19.84
C ASP A 152 5.59 1.40 18.39
N THR A 153 6.72 0.96 17.83
CA THR A 153 7.08 1.19 16.42
C THR A 153 6.09 0.47 15.50
N VAL A 154 5.79 -0.79 15.79
CA VAL A 154 4.82 -1.58 15.01
C VAL A 154 3.40 -1.00 15.13
N GLU A 155 3.01 -0.56 16.33
CA GLU A 155 1.73 0.11 16.56
C GLU A 155 1.62 1.41 15.78
N HIS A 156 2.69 2.22 15.75
CA HIS A 156 2.74 3.43 14.93
C HIS A 156 2.55 3.13 13.45
N LEU A 157 3.24 2.12 12.91
CA LEU A 157 3.10 1.72 11.51
C LEU A 157 1.69 1.23 11.18
N VAL A 158 1.07 0.46 12.08
CA VAL A 158 -0.31 -0.01 11.95
C VAL A 158 -1.28 1.18 11.95
N ALA A 159 -1.12 2.11 12.89
CA ALA A 159 -1.99 3.28 13.01
C ALA A 159 -1.96 4.15 11.74
N ALA A 160 -0.81 4.20 11.05
CA ALA A 160 -0.67 4.92 9.79
C ALA A 160 -1.47 4.29 8.62
N GLN A 161 -1.88 3.02 8.70
CA GLN A 161 -2.55 2.33 7.59
C GLN A 161 -4.01 2.74 7.41
N VAL A 162 -4.74 3.03 8.49
CA VAL A 162 -6.16 3.41 8.41
C VAL A 162 -6.35 4.73 7.64
N PRO A 163 -5.58 5.80 7.91
CA PRO A 163 -5.62 7.01 7.09
C PRO A 163 -5.36 6.77 5.60
N ILE A 164 -4.43 5.87 5.25
CA ILE A 164 -4.14 5.53 3.84
C ILE A 164 -5.37 4.90 3.19
N THR A 165 -5.97 3.90 3.85
CA THR A 165 -7.22 3.28 3.35
C THR A 165 -8.35 4.30 3.26
N ARG A 166 -8.43 5.26 4.21
CA ARG A 166 -9.44 6.32 4.20
C ARG A 166 -9.29 7.25 3.00
N VAL A 167 -8.06 7.63 2.62
CA VAL A 167 -7.82 8.42 1.39
C VAL A 167 -8.28 7.66 0.15
N LEU A 168 -7.95 6.37 0.04
CA LEU A 168 -8.43 5.54 -1.07
C LEU A 168 -9.97 5.47 -1.10
N LEU A 169 -10.61 5.34 0.07
CA LEU A 169 -12.06 5.32 0.18
C LEU A 169 -12.68 6.67 -0.24
N SER A 170 -12.06 7.81 0.08
CA SER A 170 -12.52 9.12 -0.39
C SER A 170 -12.52 9.20 -1.92
N MET A 171 -11.47 8.68 -2.57
CA MET A 171 -11.40 8.61 -4.05
C MET A 171 -12.49 7.70 -4.63
N VAL A 172 -12.79 6.56 -3.98
CA VAL A 172 -13.93 5.72 -4.35
C VAL A 172 -15.24 6.51 -4.25
N GLY A 173 -15.40 7.30 -3.19
CA GLY A 173 -16.56 8.14 -2.94
C GLY A 173 -16.85 9.18 -4.03
N GLU A 174 -15.82 9.75 -4.64
CA GLU A 174 -15.98 10.70 -5.76
C GLU A 174 -16.76 10.07 -6.92
N THR A 175 -16.55 8.78 -7.16
CA THR A 175 -17.23 8.03 -8.22
C THR A 175 -18.54 7.38 -7.78
N ALA A 176 -18.72 7.17 -6.46
CA ALA A 176 -19.90 6.54 -5.87
C ALA A 176 -20.89 7.54 -5.25
N SER A 177 -20.64 8.84 -5.43
CA SER A 177 -21.46 9.91 -4.88
C SER A 177 -22.93 9.79 -5.30
N GLY A 178 -23.84 10.01 -4.36
CA GLY A 178 -25.28 9.83 -4.55
C GLY A 178 -25.77 8.37 -4.50
N SER A 179 -24.89 7.40 -4.24
CA SER A 179 -25.33 6.04 -3.92
C SER A 179 -25.74 5.92 -2.45
N ALA A 180 -26.78 5.14 -2.16
CA ALA A 180 -27.25 4.90 -0.79
C ALA A 180 -26.15 4.31 0.13
N ALA A 181 -25.24 3.51 -0.44
CA ALA A 181 -24.11 2.96 0.29
C ALA A 181 -23.10 4.04 0.70
N TRP A 182 -22.78 4.97 -0.21
CA TRP A 182 -21.89 6.09 0.10
C TRP A 182 -22.51 7.05 1.12
N GLU A 183 -23.78 7.43 0.92
CA GLU A 183 -24.51 8.30 1.86
C GLU A 183 -24.59 7.69 3.27
N LEU A 184 -24.84 6.37 3.37
CA LEU A 184 -24.80 5.68 4.66
C LEU A 184 -23.41 5.75 5.29
N LEU A 185 -22.35 5.49 4.51
CA LEU A 185 -20.99 5.51 5.02
C LEU A 185 -20.55 6.91 5.48
N GLU A 186 -20.94 7.98 4.77
CA GLU A 186 -20.72 9.37 5.19
C GLU A 186 -21.42 9.70 6.51
N ARG A 187 -22.67 9.26 6.69
CA ARG A 187 -23.39 9.41 7.96
C ARG A 187 -22.68 8.65 9.09
N VAL A 188 -22.31 7.39 8.87
CA VAL A 188 -21.61 6.59 9.86
C VAL A 188 -20.24 7.21 10.21
N ASP A 189 -19.48 7.72 9.25
CA ASP A 189 -18.19 8.37 9.53
C ASP A 189 -18.35 9.69 10.31
N THR A 190 -19.48 10.37 10.12
CA THR A 190 -19.81 11.59 10.86
C THR A 190 -20.19 11.29 12.32
N GLU A 191 -21.01 10.27 12.55
CA GLU A 191 -21.58 9.95 13.87
C GLU A 191 -20.72 8.99 14.71
N ALA A 192 -20.03 8.05 14.05
CA ALA A 192 -19.24 6.98 14.65
C ALA A 192 -17.96 6.68 13.81
N PRO A 193 -17.02 7.64 13.70
CA PRO A 193 -15.80 7.49 12.89
C PRO A 193 -14.94 6.27 13.30
N GLU A 194 -14.99 5.84 14.55
CA GLU A 194 -14.32 4.64 15.05
C GLU A 194 -14.89 3.35 14.46
N ALA A 195 -16.18 3.29 14.16
CA ALA A 195 -16.82 2.15 13.49
C ALA A 195 -16.32 2.02 12.06
N VAL A 196 -16.19 3.13 11.34
CA VAL A 196 -15.59 3.17 10.00
C VAL A 196 -14.12 2.77 10.08
N ALA A 197 -13.35 3.38 10.99
CA ALA A 197 -11.93 3.06 11.17
C ALA A 197 -11.69 1.57 11.46
N ALA A 198 -12.55 0.91 12.24
CA ALA A 198 -12.47 -0.51 12.51
C ALA A 198 -12.69 -1.38 11.25
N VAL A 199 -13.56 -0.96 10.33
CA VAL A 199 -13.75 -1.64 9.03
C VAL A 199 -12.56 -1.37 8.11
N LEU A 200 -12.07 -0.12 8.03
CA LEU A 200 -10.93 0.24 7.19
C LEU A 200 -9.61 -0.40 7.62
N ALA A 201 -9.50 -0.78 8.90
CA ALA A 201 -8.36 -1.54 9.42
C ALA A 201 -8.32 -3.00 8.92
N HIS A 202 -9.39 -3.49 8.28
CA HIS A 202 -9.43 -4.82 7.69
C HIS A 202 -8.58 -4.88 6.42
N PRO A 203 -7.60 -5.81 6.30
CA PRO A 203 -6.63 -5.79 5.20
C PRO A 203 -7.28 -5.76 3.81
N TYR A 204 -8.37 -6.50 3.61
CA TYR A 204 -8.98 -6.66 2.30
C TYR A 204 -9.90 -5.50 1.88
N VAL A 205 -10.21 -4.55 2.78
CA VAL A 205 -10.90 -3.31 2.39
C VAL A 205 -9.97 -2.42 1.57
N ARG A 206 -8.68 -2.35 1.93
CA ARG A 206 -7.68 -1.64 1.10
C ARG A 206 -7.47 -2.35 -0.24
N ALA A 207 -7.34 -3.68 -0.24
CA ALA A 207 -7.19 -4.46 -1.47
C ALA A 207 -8.37 -4.24 -2.43
N TRP A 208 -9.59 -4.23 -1.90
CA TRP A 208 -10.79 -3.85 -2.64
C TRP A 208 -10.72 -2.43 -3.20
N ALA A 209 -10.41 -1.43 -2.37
CA ALA A 209 -10.41 -0.04 -2.78
C ALA A 209 -9.38 0.24 -3.90
N VAL A 210 -8.20 -0.39 -3.84
CA VAL A 210 -7.21 -0.29 -4.93
C VAL A 210 -7.75 -0.93 -6.21
N ARG A 211 -8.27 -2.15 -6.15
CA ARG A 211 -8.89 -2.82 -7.31
C ARG A 211 -10.06 -2.02 -7.89
N TYR A 212 -10.82 -1.34 -7.04
CA TYR A 212 -11.89 -0.44 -7.48
C TYR A 212 -11.32 0.67 -8.37
N LEU A 213 -10.27 1.35 -7.89
CA LEU A 213 -9.66 2.51 -8.54
C LEU A 213 -8.87 2.15 -9.81
N GLU A 214 -8.31 0.94 -9.89
CA GLU A 214 -7.58 0.46 -11.07
C GLU A 214 -8.48 0.05 -12.25
N GLY A 215 -9.78 -0.10 -12.03
CA GLY A 215 -10.74 -0.48 -13.07
C GLY A 215 -11.80 -1.45 -12.59
N ALA A 216 -12.62 -1.04 -11.61
CA ALA A 216 -13.64 -1.89 -10.99
C ALA A 216 -14.60 -2.57 -11.99
N GLU A 217 -14.78 -3.89 -11.83
CA GLU A 217 -15.95 -4.58 -12.37
C GLU A 217 -17.23 -4.14 -11.61
N PRO A 218 -18.45 -4.34 -12.16
CA PRO A 218 -19.68 -3.97 -11.46
C PRO A 218 -19.81 -4.58 -10.05
N ALA A 219 -19.34 -5.81 -9.87
CA ALA A 219 -19.32 -6.48 -8.57
C ALA A 219 -18.34 -5.82 -7.57
N ASP A 220 -17.22 -5.27 -8.07
CA ASP A 220 -16.28 -4.53 -7.25
C ASP A 220 -16.90 -3.20 -6.81
N ARG A 221 -17.64 -2.52 -7.68
CA ARG A 221 -18.34 -1.28 -7.31
C ARG A 221 -19.43 -1.50 -6.26
N ALA A 222 -20.21 -2.55 -6.44
CA ALA A 222 -21.31 -2.88 -5.55
C ALA A 222 -20.83 -3.28 -4.14
N HIS A 223 -19.55 -3.69 -3.99
CA HIS A 223 -19.00 -4.08 -2.69
C HIS A 223 -18.94 -2.94 -1.66
N LEU A 224 -18.99 -1.67 -2.11
CA LEU A 224 -19.13 -0.52 -1.21
C LEU A 224 -20.33 -0.66 -0.27
N ALA A 225 -21.42 -1.30 -0.72
CA ALA A 225 -22.58 -1.59 0.13
C ALA A 225 -22.23 -2.51 1.32
N GLY A 226 -21.38 -3.51 1.10
CA GLY A 226 -20.90 -4.38 2.19
C GLY A 226 -20.04 -3.64 3.21
N VAL A 227 -19.17 -2.73 2.74
CA VAL A 227 -18.33 -1.87 3.60
C VAL A 227 -19.20 -0.93 4.44
N ALA A 228 -20.16 -0.25 3.82
CA ALA A 228 -21.09 0.65 4.49
C ALA A 228 -21.96 -0.07 5.53
N ALA A 229 -22.48 -1.25 5.18
CA ALA A 229 -23.27 -2.07 6.08
C ALA A 229 -22.46 -2.56 7.29
N ALA A 230 -21.23 -3.03 7.09
CA ALA A 230 -20.36 -3.43 8.18
C ALA A 230 -20.06 -2.28 9.14
N ALA A 231 -19.86 -1.06 8.62
CA ALA A 231 -19.65 0.13 9.44
C ALA A 231 -20.92 0.51 10.22
N ALA A 232 -22.09 0.51 9.59
CA ALA A 232 -23.37 0.81 10.23
C ALA A 232 -23.72 -0.19 11.34
N ILE A 233 -23.50 -1.49 11.11
CA ILE A 233 -23.67 -2.54 12.11
C ILE A 233 -22.78 -2.26 13.34
N ARG A 234 -21.51 -1.91 13.13
CA ARG A 234 -20.58 -1.58 14.23
C ARG A 234 -20.96 -0.32 14.97
N ALA A 235 -21.55 0.65 14.29
CA ALA A 235 -22.03 1.90 14.87
C ALA A 235 -23.39 1.75 15.58
N GLY A 236 -24.08 0.61 15.45
CA GLY A 236 -25.44 0.44 15.97
C GLY A 236 -26.50 1.22 15.20
N MET A 237 -26.17 1.73 14.01
CA MET A 237 -27.06 2.59 13.22
C MET A 237 -28.04 1.77 12.38
N SER A 238 -29.31 2.18 12.37
CA SER A 238 -30.33 1.51 11.55
C SER A 238 -30.26 1.94 10.08
N ALA A 239 -30.36 0.97 9.18
CA ALA A 239 -30.40 1.20 7.74
C ALA A 239 -30.96 -0.01 6.99
N ASP A 240 -31.63 0.25 5.87
CA ASP A 240 -31.94 -0.77 4.87
C ASP A 240 -31.08 -0.50 3.63
N LEU A 241 -30.36 -1.51 3.17
CA LEU A 241 -29.41 -1.37 2.06
C LEU A 241 -29.53 -2.53 1.06
N GLU A 242 -29.56 -2.21 -0.22
CA GLU A 242 -29.38 -3.20 -1.29
C GLU A 242 -27.91 -3.60 -1.36
N ILE A 243 -27.62 -4.88 -1.18
CA ILE A 243 -26.28 -5.45 -1.15
C ILE A 243 -26.12 -6.48 -2.27
N PRO A 244 -24.98 -6.49 -2.99
CA PRO A 244 -24.73 -7.47 -4.05
C PRO A 244 -24.54 -8.88 -3.51
N VAL A 245 -25.04 -9.85 -4.28
CA VAL A 245 -24.74 -11.27 -4.14
C VAL A 245 -23.66 -11.63 -5.16
N ARG A 246 -22.41 -11.79 -4.70
CA ARG A 246 -21.24 -12.16 -5.51
C ARG A 246 -20.91 -13.63 -5.29
N ASP A 247 -20.90 -14.42 -6.36
CA ASP A 247 -20.60 -15.86 -6.32
C ASP A 247 -21.48 -16.62 -5.29
N GLY A 248 -22.75 -16.24 -5.22
CA GLY A 248 -23.71 -16.80 -4.25
C GLY A 248 -23.48 -16.34 -2.80
N MET A 249 -22.73 -15.26 -2.58
CA MET A 249 -22.42 -14.75 -1.25
C MET A 249 -22.70 -13.26 -1.07
N VAL A 250 -23.17 -12.88 0.11
CA VAL A 250 -23.21 -11.49 0.58
C VAL A 250 -22.12 -11.32 1.63
N HIS A 251 -21.09 -10.51 1.34
CA HIS A 251 -19.95 -10.32 2.22
C HIS A 251 -20.04 -9.02 3.01
N LEU A 252 -19.83 -9.12 4.32
CA LEU A 252 -19.77 -8.01 5.27
C LEU A 252 -18.36 -7.99 5.91
N PRO A 253 -17.45 -7.12 5.45
CA PRO A 253 -16.08 -7.03 5.98
C PRO A 253 -16.06 -6.98 7.50
N THR A 254 -15.11 -7.68 8.12
CA THR A 254 -14.96 -7.83 9.58
C THR A 254 -16.06 -8.60 10.33
N LEU A 255 -17.14 -9.03 9.66
CA LEU A 255 -18.25 -9.75 10.30
C LEU A 255 -18.41 -11.17 9.75
N GLY A 256 -18.44 -11.35 8.44
CA GLY A 256 -18.64 -12.65 7.80
C GLY A 256 -19.36 -12.55 6.47
N ALA A 257 -20.01 -13.64 6.09
CA ALA A 257 -20.79 -13.69 4.86
C ALA A 257 -22.05 -14.54 5.00
N PHE A 258 -23.08 -14.22 4.22
CA PHE A 258 -24.20 -15.13 3.97
C PHE A 258 -23.96 -15.92 2.69
N THR A 259 -24.34 -17.20 2.68
CA THR A 259 -24.45 -17.98 1.44
C THR A 259 -25.90 -18.05 0.97
N LEU A 260 -26.10 -17.88 -0.33
CA LEU A 260 -27.40 -17.78 -0.98
C LEU A 260 -27.41 -18.54 -2.31
N ALA A 261 -28.52 -19.21 -2.60
CA ALA A 261 -28.75 -19.83 -3.91
C ALA A 261 -29.34 -18.84 -4.93
N LYS A 262 -28.78 -17.62 -5.02
CA LYS A 262 -29.21 -16.59 -6.00
C LYS A 262 -28.05 -15.71 -6.46
N THR A 263 -28.31 -14.92 -7.50
CA THR A 263 -27.44 -13.86 -8.01
C THR A 263 -28.19 -12.51 -7.98
N GLY A 264 -27.49 -11.40 -8.26
CA GLY A 264 -28.08 -10.06 -8.27
C GLY A 264 -27.90 -9.34 -6.94
N THR A 265 -28.95 -8.69 -6.43
CA THR A 265 -28.93 -7.96 -5.15
C THR A 265 -29.93 -8.52 -4.15
N THR A 266 -29.79 -8.10 -2.90
CA THR A 266 -30.72 -8.40 -1.82
C THR A 266 -30.72 -7.30 -0.78
N THR A 267 -31.84 -7.14 -0.09
CA THR A 267 -31.93 -6.16 1.00
C THR A 267 -31.34 -6.73 2.29
N LEU A 268 -30.45 -5.97 2.92
CA LEU A 268 -29.98 -6.16 4.29
C LEU A 268 -30.61 -5.08 5.17
N SER A 269 -31.30 -5.49 6.23
CA SER A 269 -31.85 -4.61 7.25
C SER A 269 -30.95 -4.62 8.48
N ILE A 270 -30.58 -3.44 8.97
CA ILE A 270 -29.69 -3.23 10.11
C ILE A 270 -30.47 -2.46 11.19
N SER A 271 -30.37 -2.90 12.44
CA SER A 271 -30.97 -2.23 13.59
C SER A 271 -30.20 -2.56 14.86
N ASP A 272 -29.74 -1.54 15.59
CA ASP A 272 -29.05 -1.67 16.88
C ASP A 272 -27.93 -2.73 16.88
N GLY A 273 -27.10 -2.69 15.83
CA GLY A 273 -25.98 -3.62 15.62
C GLY A 273 -26.39 -5.06 15.26
N SER A 274 -27.68 -5.35 15.18
CA SER A 274 -28.22 -6.57 14.61
C SER A 274 -28.49 -6.40 13.12
N PHE A 275 -28.49 -7.49 12.37
CA PHE A 275 -28.73 -7.47 10.94
C PHE A 275 -29.49 -8.70 10.46
N GLU A 276 -30.38 -8.50 9.50
CA GLU A 276 -31.19 -9.55 8.88
C GLU A 276 -31.14 -9.41 7.36
N LEU A 277 -30.97 -10.55 6.68
CA LEU A 277 -30.91 -10.60 5.22
C LEU A 277 -32.25 -11.08 4.67
N ARG A 278 -32.83 -10.33 3.73
CA ARG A 278 -34.07 -10.72 3.06
C ARG A 278 -33.83 -11.86 2.05
N ALA A 279 -33.98 -13.10 2.50
CA ALA A 279 -33.85 -14.30 1.66
C ALA A 279 -34.76 -15.43 2.13
N GLU A 280 -35.19 -16.32 1.22
CA GLU A 280 -35.93 -17.54 1.57
C GLU A 280 -35.07 -18.52 2.37
N LYS A 281 -33.81 -18.65 1.98
CA LYS A 281 -32.79 -19.46 2.66
C LYS A 281 -31.44 -18.79 2.55
N ALA A 282 -30.79 -18.58 3.69
CA ALA A 282 -29.43 -18.10 3.78
C ALA A 282 -28.72 -18.73 4.99
N ASP A 283 -27.48 -19.18 4.81
CA ASP A 283 -26.67 -19.66 5.92
C ASP A 283 -25.64 -18.58 6.29
N TRP A 284 -25.55 -18.24 7.58
CA TRP A 284 -24.59 -17.26 8.08
C TRP A 284 -23.24 -17.90 8.40
N TRP A 285 -22.18 -17.36 7.81
CA TRP A 285 -20.79 -17.76 8.02
C TRP A 285 -20.03 -16.62 8.71
N PRO A 286 -19.98 -16.60 10.06
CA PRO A 286 -19.22 -15.58 10.77
C PRO A 286 -17.72 -15.74 10.50
N ILE A 287 -16.97 -14.65 10.57
CA ILE A 287 -15.50 -14.71 10.53
C ILE A 287 -15.00 -15.57 11.70
N ARG A 288 -14.17 -16.55 11.37
CA ARG A 288 -13.48 -17.37 12.37
C ARG A 288 -12.33 -16.55 12.94
N ARG A 289 -12.03 -16.74 14.22
CA ARG A 289 -10.93 -16.03 14.88
C ARG A 289 -10.07 -17.03 15.64
N LEU A 290 -8.77 -16.78 15.65
CA LEU A 290 -7.80 -17.46 16.50
C LEU A 290 -7.25 -16.51 17.56
N ASP A 291 -6.84 -17.07 18.68
CA ASP A 291 -6.04 -16.36 19.67
C ASP A 291 -4.56 -16.44 19.30
N LEU A 292 -3.90 -15.28 19.24
CA LEU A 292 -2.46 -15.15 19.15
C LEU A 292 -1.97 -14.36 20.36
N ALA A 293 -1.63 -15.07 21.44
CA ALA A 293 -1.12 -14.49 22.67
C ALA A 293 -2.05 -13.40 23.25
N GLY A 294 -3.33 -13.78 23.45
CA GLY A 294 -4.37 -12.89 23.97
C GLY A 294 -4.93 -11.89 22.98
N ARG A 295 -4.51 -11.96 21.70
CA ARG A 295 -5.02 -11.10 20.63
C ARG A 295 -5.87 -11.93 19.67
N SER A 296 -7.09 -11.47 19.41
CA SER A 296 -8.00 -12.12 18.46
C SER A 296 -7.69 -11.73 17.02
N VAL A 297 -7.17 -12.67 16.22
CA VAL A 297 -6.82 -12.50 14.81
C VAL A 297 -7.85 -13.25 13.93
N PRO A 298 -8.45 -12.61 12.92
CA PRO A 298 -9.36 -13.28 12.00
C PRO A 298 -8.62 -14.31 11.14
N ILE A 299 -9.30 -15.43 10.88
CA ILE A 299 -8.98 -16.37 9.81
C ILE A 299 -9.91 -16.03 8.65
N GLU A 300 -9.35 -15.54 7.56
CA GLU A 300 -10.10 -15.04 6.43
C GLU A 300 -10.36 -16.17 5.42
N ASP A 301 -11.50 -16.84 5.57
CA ASP A 301 -11.98 -17.88 4.66
C ASP A 301 -13.27 -17.49 3.89
N THR A 302 -13.70 -16.23 4.02
CA THR A 302 -14.92 -15.68 3.38
C THR A 302 -14.70 -14.47 2.50
N ASP A 303 -13.68 -13.64 2.75
CA ASP A 303 -13.51 -12.36 2.04
C ASP A 303 -13.22 -12.55 0.53
N PRO A 304 -13.99 -11.95 -0.39
CA PRO A 304 -13.79 -12.14 -1.82
C PRO A 304 -12.49 -11.52 -2.36
N TYR A 305 -11.92 -10.51 -1.69
CA TYR A 305 -10.69 -9.84 -2.12
C TYR A 305 -9.41 -10.46 -1.54
N ARG A 306 -9.56 -11.57 -0.81
CA ARG A 306 -8.44 -12.41 -0.40
C ARG A 306 -7.78 -13.14 -1.58
N ASP A 307 -8.34 -13.04 -2.78
CA ASP A 307 -7.77 -13.53 -4.05
C ASP A 307 -6.59 -12.68 -4.56
N CYS A 308 -6.21 -11.60 -3.86
CA CYS A 308 -5.10 -10.73 -4.23
C CYS A 308 -3.70 -11.36 -4.08
N HIS A 309 -3.60 -12.57 -3.55
CA HIS A 309 -2.31 -13.26 -3.35
C HIS A 309 -1.97 -14.15 -4.54
N GLU A 310 -0.68 -14.46 -4.72
CA GLU A 310 -0.17 -15.23 -5.87
C GLU A 310 -0.67 -16.69 -5.94
N TRP A 311 -1.29 -17.19 -4.85
CA TRP A 311 -1.66 -18.59 -4.71
C TRP A 311 -3.19 -18.76 -4.57
N PRO A 312 -3.75 -19.89 -5.07
CA PRO A 312 -5.17 -20.19 -4.90
C PRO A 312 -5.58 -20.24 -3.42
N VAL A 313 -6.64 -19.52 -3.09
CA VAL A 313 -7.18 -19.44 -1.73
C VAL A 313 -7.96 -20.70 -1.37
N ALA A 314 -7.99 -21.07 -0.09
CA ALA A 314 -8.88 -22.13 0.37
C ALA A 314 -10.34 -21.66 0.42
N GLY A 315 -11.26 -22.62 0.34
CA GLY A 315 -12.68 -22.39 0.63
C GLY A 315 -12.94 -22.22 2.13
N ARG A 316 -14.22 -22.13 2.51
CA ARG A 316 -14.66 -22.07 3.90
C ARG A 316 -14.10 -23.27 4.68
N LEU A 317 -13.40 -23.02 5.78
CA LEU A 317 -12.81 -24.09 6.58
C LEU A 317 -13.89 -24.87 7.34
N ALA A 318 -13.71 -26.19 7.43
CA ALA A 318 -14.45 -27.00 8.38
C ALA A 318 -14.05 -26.62 9.83
N PRO A 319 -14.92 -26.83 10.83
CA PRO A 319 -14.59 -26.54 12.24
C PRO A 319 -13.29 -27.19 12.72
N ALA A 320 -13.06 -28.47 12.37
CA ALA A 320 -11.85 -29.20 12.76
C ALA A 320 -10.56 -28.63 12.12
N GLU A 321 -10.65 -28.09 10.90
CA GLU A 321 -9.52 -27.45 10.23
C GLU A 321 -9.17 -26.12 10.93
N ALA A 322 -10.19 -25.33 11.29
CA ALA A 322 -9.99 -24.09 12.04
C ALA A 322 -9.34 -24.33 13.42
N GLU A 323 -9.72 -25.41 14.11
CA GLU A 323 -9.04 -25.82 15.36
C GLU A 323 -7.59 -26.26 15.11
N SER A 324 -7.32 -26.90 13.98
CA SER A 324 -5.95 -27.27 13.59
C SER A 324 -5.08 -26.03 13.37
N TRP A 325 -5.61 -24.99 12.73
CA TRP A 325 -4.97 -23.68 12.61
C TRP A 325 -4.65 -23.06 13.97
N GLN A 326 -5.61 -23.06 14.90
CA GLN A 326 -5.37 -22.56 16.26
C GLN A 326 -4.23 -23.30 16.96
N ARG A 327 -4.20 -24.64 16.87
CA ARG A 327 -3.11 -25.45 17.46
C ARG A 327 -1.77 -25.14 16.82
N ALA A 328 -1.72 -25.05 15.49
CA ALA A 328 -0.49 -24.75 14.76
C ALA A 328 0.06 -23.37 15.09
N VAL A 329 -0.79 -22.34 15.12
CA VAL A 329 -0.37 -20.97 15.47
C VAL A 329 0.10 -20.87 16.93
N ASN A 330 -0.56 -21.56 17.86
CA ASN A 330 -0.09 -21.62 19.25
C ASN A 330 1.30 -22.25 19.37
N ALA A 331 1.52 -23.38 18.68
CA ALA A 331 2.82 -24.05 18.67
C ALA A 331 3.90 -23.19 18.00
N ALA A 332 3.58 -22.56 16.87
CA ALA A 332 4.48 -21.64 16.16
C ALA A 332 4.83 -20.42 17.02
N TRP A 333 3.87 -19.86 17.76
CA TRP A 333 4.13 -18.74 18.67
C TRP A 333 5.12 -19.11 19.78
N LEU A 334 5.00 -20.31 20.36
CA LEU A 334 5.98 -20.82 21.33
C LEU A 334 7.38 -20.96 20.69
N GLY A 335 7.44 -21.46 19.45
CA GLY A 335 8.66 -21.52 18.65
C GLY A 335 9.30 -20.14 18.42
N ILE A 336 8.51 -19.13 18.03
CA ILE A 336 8.97 -17.74 17.85
C ILE A 336 9.52 -17.17 19.16
N ARG A 337 8.83 -17.40 20.29
CA ARG A 337 9.29 -16.93 21.60
C ARG A 337 10.62 -17.56 22.04
N ARG A 338 10.86 -18.81 21.64
CA ARG A 338 12.09 -19.56 21.92
C ARG A 338 13.22 -19.15 20.98
N ASP A 339 12.97 -19.09 19.68
CA ASP A 339 14.00 -18.99 18.64
C ASP A 339 14.18 -17.57 18.09
N ALA A 340 13.25 -16.65 18.33
CA ALA A 340 13.35 -15.27 17.85
C ALA A 340 12.55 -14.31 18.75
N PRO A 341 12.90 -14.20 20.05
CA PRO A 341 12.13 -13.38 20.99
C PRO A 341 12.03 -11.90 20.57
N GLY A 342 13.06 -11.35 19.89
CA GLY A 342 13.04 -10.00 19.34
C GLY A 342 12.01 -9.80 18.22
N GLN A 343 11.60 -10.87 17.53
CA GLN A 343 10.59 -10.83 16.47
C GLN A 343 9.15 -10.92 17.01
N ALA A 344 8.98 -11.28 18.29
CA ALA A 344 7.65 -11.54 18.85
C ALA A 344 6.74 -10.30 18.83
N ALA A 345 7.28 -9.11 19.11
CA ALA A 345 6.52 -7.86 19.04
C ALA A 345 6.06 -7.56 17.61
N GLY A 346 6.96 -7.68 16.64
CA GLY A 346 6.65 -7.58 15.21
C GLY A 346 5.55 -8.54 14.78
N VAL A 347 5.65 -9.82 15.10
CA VAL A 347 4.65 -10.83 14.71
C VAL A 347 3.29 -10.56 15.36
N ARG A 348 3.26 -10.38 16.69
CA ARG A 348 2.01 -10.14 17.42
C ARG A 348 1.39 -8.79 17.04
N GLY A 349 2.18 -7.78 16.70
CA GLY A 349 1.72 -6.45 16.34
C GLY A 349 1.28 -6.34 14.88
N ALA A 350 2.06 -6.85 13.93
CA ALA A 350 1.80 -6.61 12.50
C ALA A 350 0.81 -7.60 11.88
N LEU A 351 0.64 -8.81 12.43
CA LEU A 351 -0.31 -9.79 11.87
C LEU A 351 -1.75 -9.34 12.10
N ARG A 352 -2.50 -8.99 11.06
CA ARG A 352 -3.90 -8.49 11.12
C ARG A 352 -4.93 -9.52 10.66
N ALA A 353 -4.55 -10.44 9.77
CA ALA A 353 -5.38 -11.56 9.34
C ALA A 353 -4.52 -12.74 8.91
N LEU A 354 -5.03 -13.95 9.11
CA LEU A 354 -4.44 -15.17 8.55
C LEU A 354 -5.34 -15.69 7.42
N LEU A 355 -4.75 -15.90 6.25
CA LEU A 355 -5.45 -16.41 5.07
C LEU A 355 -5.01 -17.85 4.78
N PRO A 356 -5.90 -18.85 4.93
CA PRO A 356 -5.63 -20.20 4.48
C PRO A 356 -5.57 -20.28 2.94
N LEU A 357 -4.43 -20.74 2.42
CA LEU A 357 -4.26 -21.08 1.01
C LEU A 357 -4.60 -22.54 0.77
N ARG A 358 -4.97 -22.87 -0.47
CA ARG A 358 -5.13 -24.26 -0.88
C ARG A 358 -3.80 -25.00 -0.73
N ALA A 359 -3.85 -26.18 -0.12
CA ALA A 359 -2.68 -27.04 0.02
C ALA A 359 -2.08 -27.33 -1.38
N SER A 360 -0.76 -27.31 -1.45
CA SER A 360 -0.04 -27.61 -2.68
C SER A 360 -0.06 -29.12 -2.96
N ASP A 361 -0.20 -29.51 -4.23
CA ASP A 361 -0.18 -30.92 -4.65
C ASP A 361 1.16 -31.60 -4.35
N ASP A 362 2.24 -30.82 -4.24
CA ASP A 362 3.59 -31.29 -3.87
C ASP A 362 3.85 -31.33 -2.36
N GLY A 363 2.84 -31.01 -1.54
CA GLY A 363 2.93 -30.97 -0.07
C GLY A 363 3.80 -29.85 0.49
N GLN A 364 4.29 -28.93 -0.34
CA GLN A 364 5.13 -27.82 0.13
C GLN A 364 4.32 -26.76 0.86
N GLN A 365 4.95 -26.18 1.89
CA GLN A 365 4.44 -24.97 2.52
C GLN A 365 4.58 -23.79 1.58
N ARG A 366 3.55 -22.95 1.52
CA ARG A 366 3.53 -21.73 0.71
C ARG A 366 3.10 -20.58 1.57
N SER A 367 3.70 -19.43 1.32
CA SER A 367 3.34 -18.19 1.97
C SER A 367 3.31 -17.05 0.97
N ALA A 368 2.50 -16.04 1.27
CA ALA A 368 2.48 -14.79 0.51
C ALA A 368 1.95 -13.64 1.37
N THR A 369 2.37 -12.44 1.00
CA THR A 369 1.86 -11.17 1.48
C THR A 369 1.56 -10.27 0.29
N ASN A 370 0.65 -9.32 0.46
CA ASN A 370 0.32 -8.34 -0.56
C ASN A 370 0.35 -6.94 0.04
N ARG A 371 1.00 -5.99 -0.66
CA ARG A 371 1.13 -4.59 -0.22
C ARG A 371 -0.22 -3.91 0.03
N ASN A 372 -1.24 -4.24 -0.76
CA ASN A 372 -2.58 -3.68 -0.63
C ASN A 372 -3.43 -4.38 0.44
N ALA A 373 -2.93 -5.46 1.05
CA ALA A 373 -3.58 -6.18 2.14
C ALA A 373 -2.69 -6.18 3.40
N PHE A 374 -2.38 -4.99 3.91
CA PHE A 374 -1.48 -4.81 5.07
C PHE A 374 -1.85 -5.75 6.23
N GLY A 375 -0.85 -6.50 6.71
CA GLY A 375 -1.00 -7.40 7.85
C GLY A 375 -1.73 -8.71 7.57
N ALA A 376 -2.24 -8.93 6.36
CA ALA A 376 -2.72 -10.25 5.95
C ALA A 376 -1.53 -11.14 5.56
N VAL A 377 -1.46 -12.33 6.16
CA VAL A 377 -0.45 -13.35 5.84
C VAL A 377 -1.16 -14.59 5.30
N ALA A 378 -0.89 -14.92 4.05
CA ALA A 378 -1.45 -16.08 3.35
C ALA A 378 -0.54 -17.30 3.52
N LEU A 379 -1.10 -18.45 3.89
CA LEU A 379 -0.34 -19.64 4.27
C LEU A 379 -1.02 -20.94 3.83
N ALA A 380 -0.25 -21.85 3.22
CA ALA A 380 -0.62 -23.24 3.04
C ALA A 380 0.17 -24.10 4.05
N LEU A 381 -0.54 -24.83 4.91
CA LEU A 381 0.07 -25.79 5.82
C LEU A 381 0.42 -27.08 5.07
N GLY A 382 1.69 -27.47 5.12
CA GLY A 382 2.18 -28.75 4.62
C GLY A 382 2.32 -29.78 5.74
N PRO A 383 2.32 -31.11 5.44
CA PRO A 383 2.56 -32.16 6.42
C PRO A 383 3.97 -32.05 7.04
N ALA A 384 4.10 -32.48 8.30
CA ALA A 384 5.32 -32.33 9.11
C ALA A 384 6.60 -32.93 8.50
N GLU A 385 6.47 -33.91 7.60
CA GLU A 385 7.61 -34.62 7.00
C GLU A 385 8.26 -33.87 5.83
N SER A 386 7.72 -32.71 5.44
CA SER A 386 8.15 -31.99 4.22
C SER A 386 9.49 -31.28 4.35
N GLY A 387 10.03 -31.06 5.56
CA GLY A 387 11.45 -30.82 5.94
C GLY A 387 12.31 -29.80 5.17
N ALA A 388 11.85 -29.24 4.06
CA ALA A 388 12.59 -28.45 3.11
C ALA A 388 11.77 -27.22 2.76
N TRP A 389 11.91 -26.18 3.57
CA TRP A 389 11.54 -24.83 3.15
C TRP A 389 12.39 -24.45 1.93
N ARG A 390 11.77 -24.36 0.75
CA ARG A 390 12.33 -23.63 -0.40
C ARG A 390 11.63 -22.27 -0.42
N GLY A 391 12.30 -21.24 0.08
CA GLY A 391 11.79 -19.86 -0.01
C GLY A 391 11.39 -19.52 -1.45
N ALA A 392 10.31 -18.75 -1.58
CA ALA A 392 9.62 -18.35 -2.81
C ALA A 392 10.50 -18.35 -4.08
N THR A 393 10.58 -19.51 -4.72
CA THR A 393 10.93 -19.64 -6.13
C THR A 393 9.60 -19.90 -6.83
N GLY A 394 9.22 -19.00 -7.75
CA GLY A 394 8.03 -19.19 -8.57
C GLY A 394 8.11 -20.53 -9.33
N PRO A 395 6.99 -21.00 -9.89
CA PRO A 395 6.87 -22.38 -10.34
C PRO A 395 7.86 -22.70 -11.46
N GLU A 396 8.72 -23.70 -11.23
CA GLU A 396 9.38 -24.43 -12.32
C GLU A 396 8.36 -25.43 -12.90
N SER A 397 7.99 -25.20 -14.16
CA SER A 397 7.39 -26.22 -15.01
C SER A 397 8.43 -27.31 -15.30
N ALA A 398 8.22 -28.52 -14.80
CA ALA A 398 8.97 -29.67 -15.28
C ALA A 398 8.15 -30.98 -15.22
N GLY A 399 7.74 -31.43 -16.41
CA GLY A 399 7.92 -32.81 -16.84
C GLY A 399 7.13 -33.90 -16.11
N SER A 400 6.07 -34.36 -16.76
CA SER A 400 5.47 -35.67 -16.52
C SER A 400 6.53 -36.78 -16.56
N ARG A 401 6.55 -37.66 -15.55
CA ARG A 401 6.89 -39.09 -15.69
C ARG A 401 6.62 -39.87 -14.41
N GLY A 402 5.79 -40.92 -14.54
CA GLY A 402 5.98 -42.20 -13.86
C GLY A 402 5.41 -42.34 -12.45
N ARG A 403 4.13 -42.74 -12.38
CA ARG A 403 3.49 -43.33 -11.21
C ARG A 403 4.14 -44.69 -10.88
N SER A 404 4.42 -44.97 -9.61
CA SER A 404 4.38 -46.35 -9.10
C SER A 404 3.59 -46.36 -7.79
N GLU A 405 2.44 -47.03 -7.83
CA GLU A 405 1.54 -47.24 -6.71
C GLU A 405 2.20 -48.14 -5.66
N ARG A 406 2.26 -47.66 -4.42
CA ARG A 406 2.26 -48.51 -3.23
C ARG A 406 1.34 -47.89 -2.20
N SER A 407 0.23 -48.57 -1.98
CA SER A 407 -0.79 -48.32 -0.97
C SER A 407 -0.35 -48.91 0.37
N GLU A 408 -0.26 -48.09 1.42
CA GLU A 408 -0.20 -48.51 2.82
C GLU A 408 -0.94 -47.48 3.72
N PRO A 409 -1.40 -47.90 4.92
CA PRO A 409 -2.74 -47.60 5.42
C PRO A 409 -2.82 -46.31 6.25
N ALA A 410 -4.06 -45.86 6.47
CA ALA A 410 -4.44 -44.73 7.30
C ALA A 410 -3.84 -44.78 8.72
N GLY A 411 -2.71 -44.08 8.90
CA GLY A 411 -2.11 -43.70 10.18
C GLY A 411 -2.24 -42.19 10.37
N SER A 412 -2.35 -41.76 11.63
CA SER A 412 -2.58 -40.38 12.08
C SER A 412 -2.05 -39.29 11.16
N VAL A 413 -2.93 -38.39 10.69
CA VAL A 413 -2.53 -37.18 9.95
C VAL A 413 -1.61 -36.36 10.85
N ALA A 414 -0.31 -36.38 10.56
CA ALA A 414 0.67 -35.55 11.25
C ALA A 414 0.24 -34.08 11.11
N GLY A 415 0.16 -33.39 12.25
CA GLY A 415 -0.20 -31.98 12.28
C GLY A 415 0.81 -31.11 11.50
N PRO A 416 0.48 -29.84 11.24
CA PRO A 416 1.39 -28.91 10.57
C PRO A 416 2.71 -28.77 11.32
N ASP A 417 3.84 -28.67 10.61
CA ASP A 417 5.14 -28.39 11.23
C ASP A 417 5.14 -26.98 11.85
N ALA A 418 5.10 -26.92 13.17
CA ALA A 418 5.06 -25.69 13.95
C ALA A 418 6.36 -24.88 13.84
N ASP A 419 7.52 -25.53 13.70
CA ASP A 419 8.81 -24.85 13.61
C ASP A 419 8.99 -24.21 12.22
N ALA A 420 8.43 -24.84 11.18
CA ALA A 420 8.35 -24.25 9.85
C ALA A 420 7.34 -23.09 9.78
N LEU A 421 6.15 -23.25 10.40
CA LEU A 421 5.17 -22.17 10.50
C LEU A 421 5.72 -20.96 11.27
N ALA A 422 6.46 -21.18 12.36
CA ALA A 422 7.14 -20.13 13.10
C ALA A 422 8.11 -19.33 12.21
N LEU A 423 8.93 -20.04 11.41
CA LEU A 423 9.87 -19.42 10.49
C LEU A 423 9.15 -18.63 9.37
N LEU A 424 8.07 -19.17 8.83
CA LEU A 424 7.24 -18.50 7.81
C LEU A 424 6.59 -17.23 8.35
N LEU A 425 6.00 -17.28 9.56
CA LEU A 425 5.41 -16.10 10.18
C LEU A 425 6.47 -15.01 10.40
N VAL A 426 7.67 -15.35 10.87
CA VAL A 426 8.76 -14.39 10.99
C VAL A 426 9.12 -13.80 9.63
N HIS A 427 9.24 -14.63 8.58
CA HIS A 427 9.56 -14.19 7.23
C HIS A 427 8.53 -13.23 6.66
N GLU A 428 7.25 -13.61 6.64
CA GLU A 428 6.17 -12.81 6.05
C GLU A 428 5.93 -11.51 6.82
N ILE A 429 6.13 -11.52 8.13
CA ILE A 429 5.97 -10.30 8.94
C ILE A 429 7.06 -9.27 8.62
N GLN A 430 8.25 -9.68 8.17
CA GLN A 430 9.23 -8.71 7.66
C GLN A 430 8.71 -8.01 6.39
N HIS A 431 8.08 -8.74 5.47
CA HIS A 431 7.45 -8.15 4.29
C HIS A 431 6.31 -7.19 4.68
N VAL A 432 5.46 -7.58 5.64
CA VAL A 432 4.40 -6.70 6.16
C VAL A 432 4.98 -5.42 6.76
N LYS A 433 5.99 -5.52 7.62
CA LYS A 433 6.62 -4.37 8.28
C LYS A 433 7.25 -3.42 7.26
N LEU A 434 8.04 -3.94 6.32
CA LEU A 434 8.67 -3.12 5.30
C LEU A 434 7.65 -2.54 4.31
N GLY A 435 6.59 -3.27 3.95
CA GLY A 435 5.48 -2.74 3.18
C GLY A 435 4.84 -1.52 3.87
N ALA A 436 4.60 -1.60 5.18
CA ALA A 436 4.07 -0.47 5.94
C ALA A 436 5.01 0.74 6.00
N VAL A 437 6.33 0.51 6.05
CA VAL A 437 7.33 1.58 5.95
C VAL A 437 7.25 2.23 4.56
N LEU A 438 7.19 1.44 3.49
CA LEU A 438 7.14 1.90 2.10
C LEU A 438 5.81 2.60 1.73
N ASP A 439 4.78 2.41 2.53
CA ASP A 439 3.51 3.14 2.38
C ASP A 439 3.56 4.56 2.96
N VAL A 440 4.53 4.87 3.82
CA VAL A 440 4.68 6.19 4.46
C VAL A 440 5.98 6.90 4.11
N CYS A 441 6.99 6.16 3.63
CA CYS A 441 8.34 6.65 3.38
C CYS A 441 8.98 5.94 2.18
N ASP A 442 9.56 6.72 1.26
CA ASP A 442 10.35 6.16 0.16
C ASP A 442 11.76 5.82 0.66
N LEU A 443 12.17 4.57 0.54
CA LEU A 443 13.54 4.12 0.86
C LEU A 443 14.44 4.07 -0.38
N VAL A 444 13.85 4.08 -1.57
CA VAL A 444 14.54 3.99 -2.86
C VAL A 444 14.07 5.16 -3.72
N ASP A 445 14.99 5.78 -4.46
CA ASP A 445 14.68 6.78 -5.45
C ASP A 445 13.79 6.18 -6.55
N GLY A 446 12.56 6.69 -6.68
CA GLY A 446 11.57 6.21 -7.65
C GLY A 446 12.01 6.37 -9.11
N ALA A 447 12.96 7.26 -9.40
CA ALA A 447 13.54 7.41 -10.73
C ALA A 447 14.57 6.32 -11.08
N TYR A 448 15.00 5.52 -10.09
CA TYR A 448 15.98 4.46 -10.31
C TYR A 448 15.31 3.14 -10.70
N HIS A 449 15.67 2.62 -11.88
CA HIS A 449 15.12 1.37 -12.42
C HIS A 449 16.17 0.25 -12.61
N GLY A 450 17.35 0.40 -12.01
CA GLY A 450 18.42 -0.60 -12.09
C GLY A 450 18.07 -1.91 -11.35
N LEU A 451 18.64 -3.01 -11.83
CA LEU A 451 18.36 -4.35 -11.32
C LEU A 451 19.59 -4.96 -10.62
N LEU A 452 19.35 -5.75 -9.56
CA LEU A 452 20.36 -6.45 -8.77
C LEU A 452 20.19 -7.96 -8.88
N ASP A 453 21.31 -8.68 -8.87
CA ASP A 453 21.32 -10.11 -8.63
C ASP A 453 21.14 -10.39 -7.13
N VAL A 454 20.29 -11.37 -6.80
CA VAL A 454 20.06 -11.79 -5.40
C VAL A 454 20.38 -13.27 -5.23
N PRO A 455 21.02 -13.66 -4.12
CA PRO A 455 21.56 -15.02 -3.98
C PRO A 455 20.51 -16.10 -3.78
N TRP A 456 19.31 -15.75 -3.30
CA TRP A 456 18.17 -16.66 -3.12
C TRP A 456 17.33 -16.86 -4.40
N ARG A 457 17.54 -16.07 -5.45
CA ARG A 457 16.84 -16.22 -6.74
C ARG A 457 17.73 -15.79 -7.90
N ARG A 458 18.57 -16.71 -8.37
CA ARG A 458 19.62 -16.45 -9.38
C ARG A 458 19.12 -16.42 -10.82
N ASP A 459 17.94 -16.97 -11.08
CA ASP A 459 17.27 -16.97 -12.39
C ASP A 459 16.74 -15.59 -12.79
N LYS A 460 16.55 -14.67 -11.83
CA LYS A 460 15.86 -13.41 -12.07
C LYS A 460 16.47 -12.25 -11.29
N ARG A 461 16.99 -11.26 -12.01
CA ARG A 461 17.39 -9.96 -11.47
C ARG A 461 16.18 -9.18 -10.94
N ARG A 462 16.39 -8.37 -9.90
CA ARG A 462 15.31 -7.71 -9.13
C ARG A 462 15.53 -6.19 -9.05
N PRO A 463 14.48 -5.36 -9.10
CA PRO A 463 14.58 -3.95 -8.71
C PRO A 463 15.14 -3.81 -7.28
N VAL A 464 15.74 -2.66 -6.97
CA VAL A 464 16.36 -2.40 -5.66
C VAL A 464 15.38 -2.58 -4.51
N GLU A 465 14.15 -2.05 -4.62
CA GLU A 465 13.12 -2.22 -3.60
C GLU A 465 12.76 -3.71 -3.38
N ALA A 466 12.66 -4.49 -4.44
CA ALA A 466 12.39 -5.93 -4.34
C ALA A 466 13.58 -6.72 -3.74
N ALA A 467 14.82 -6.28 -4.01
CA ALA A 467 16.00 -6.84 -3.37
C ALA A 467 16.05 -6.49 -1.87
N LEU A 468 15.68 -5.26 -1.50
CA LEU A 468 15.55 -4.81 -0.11
C LEU A 468 14.47 -5.61 0.64
N GLN A 469 13.31 -5.83 0.01
CA GLN A 469 12.24 -6.68 0.54
C GLN A 469 12.74 -8.09 0.90
N GLY A 470 13.42 -8.75 -0.03
CA GLY A 470 14.00 -10.07 0.23
C GLY A 470 15.09 -10.05 1.30
N ALA A 471 15.98 -9.05 1.28
CA ALA A 471 17.04 -8.93 2.28
C ALA A 471 16.47 -8.73 3.69
N TYR A 472 15.44 -7.90 3.84
CA TYR A 472 14.79 -7.65 5.14
C TYR A 472 14.06 -8.89 5.66
N ALA A 473 13.39 -9.66 4.78
CA ALA A 473 12.80 -10.94 5.15
C ALA A 473 13.83 -12.00 5.57
N HIS A 474 14.93 -12.10 4.85
CA HIS A 474 16.02 -13.01 5.20
C HIS A 474 16.79 -12.59 6.47
N LEU A 475 16.75 -11.31 6.86
CA LEU A 475 17.32 -10.84 8.13
C LEU A 475 16.57 -11.46 9.32
N GLY A 476 15.23 -11.46 9.30
CA GLY A 476 14.42 -12.14 10.32
C GLY A 476 14.65 -13.65 10.37
N VAL A 477 14.79 -14.29 9.21
CA VAL A 477 15.11 -15.72 9.10
C VAL A 477 16.51 -16.03 9.69
N ALA A 478 17.50 -15.18 9.42
CA ALA A 478 18.84 -15.35 9.96
C ALA A 478 18.82 -15.31 11.51
N ASP A 479 18.07 -14.41 12.11
CA ASP A 479 17.92 -14.29 13.57
C ASP A 479 17.35 -15.57 14.22
N VAL A 480 16.35 -16.20 13.59
CA VAL A 480 15.80 -17.50 14.04
C VAL A 480 16.89 -18.57 14.06
N TRP A 481 17.63 -18.71 12.96
CA TRP A 481 18.68 -19.72 12.85
C TRP A 481 19.87 -19.44 13.78
N ARG A 482 20.17 -18.16 14.04
CA ARG A 482 21.17 -17.72 15.02
C ARG A 482 20.84 -18.24 16.41
N ALA A 483 19.61 -18.03 16.88
CA ALA A 483 19.19 -18.51 18.19
C ALA A 483 19.19 -20.04 18.29
N ARG A 484 18.68 -20.74 17.27
CA ARG A 484 18.72 -22.22 17.19
C ARG A 484 20.15 -22.75 17.25
N GLY A 485 21.08 -22.09 16.56
CA GLY A 485 22.51 -22.45 16.58
C GLY A 485 23.18 -22.27 17.96
N ARG A 486 22.68 -21.33 18.78
CA ARG A 486 23.16 -21.06 20.16
C ARG A 486 22.54 -21.97 21.20
N ALA A 487 21.29 -22.33 21.04
CA ALA A 487 20.58 -23.22 21.97
C ALA A 487 21.27 -24.59 22.12
N GLY A 488 22.09 -24.98 21.14
CA GLY A 488 22.84 -26.24 21.15
C GLY A 488 21.99 -27.42 20.70
N GLY A 489 22.44 -28.64 21.02
CA GLY A 489 21.76 -29.88 20.62
C GLY A 489 22.22 -30.49 19.29
N PRO A 490 21.61 -31.62 18.87
CA PRO A 490 22.06 -32.41 17.73
C PRO A 490 22.11 -31.63 16.40
N ASP A 491 21.16 -30.72 16.19
CA ASP A 491 21.02 -29.97 14.93
C ASP A 491 21.73 -28.61 14.95
N ALA A 492 22.46 -28.27 16.02
CA ALA A 492 23.09 -26.96 16.17
C ALA A 492 24.12 -26.65 15.07
N GLY A 493 24.83 -27.67 14.57
CA GLY A 493 25.74 -27.54 13.45
C GLY A 493 25.04 -27.13 12.15
N ALA A 494 23.90 -27.76 11.85
CA ALA A 494 23.06 -27.43 10.71
C ALA A 494 22.45 -26.03 10.85
N ALA A 495 21.94 -25.69 12.05
CA ALA A 495 21.39 -24.36 12.33
C ALA A 495 22.44 -23.25 12.14
N ARG A 496 23.68 -23.43 12.63
CA ARG A 496 24.79 -22.50 12.38
C ARG A 496 25.13 -22.37 10.89
N ALA A 497 25.05 -23.46 10.12
CA ALA A 497 25.25 -23.41 8.67
C ALA A 497 24.14 -22.62 7.95
N HIS A 498 22.88 -22.79 8.36
CA HIS A 498 21.76 -21.98 7.87
C HIS A 498 21.92 -20.51 8.22
N PHE A 499 22.25 -20.19 9.48
CA PHE A 499 22.51 -18.83 9.92
C PHE A 499 23.56 -18.14 9.06
N ARG A 500 24.75 -18.74 8.88
CA ARG A 500 25.81 -18.18 8.03
C ARG A 500 25.32 -17.93 6.60
N ARG A 501 24.61 -18.89 6.01
CA ARG A 501 24.06 -18.74 4.65
C ARG A 501 23.14 -17.52 4.53
N TYR A 502 22.15 -17.37 5.42
CA TYR A 502 21.22 -16.25 5.35
C TYR A 502 21.90 -14.92 5.68
N ARG A 503 22.80 -14.89 6.68
CA ARG A 503 23.60 -13.71 7.00
C ARG A 503 24.41 -13.24 5.79
N ASP A 504 25.10 -14.16 5.11
CA ASP A 504 25.91 -13.83 3.94
C ASP A 504 25.03 -13.35 2.76
N TRP A 505 23.83 -13.92 2.60
CA TRP A 505 22.85 -13.44 1.62
C TRP A 505 22.40 -12.00 1.88
N VAL A 506 22.05 -11.68 3.13
CA VAL A 506 21.60 -10.35 3.52
C VAL A 506 22.75 -9.36 3.41
N SER A 507 23.93 -9.66 3.96
CA SER A 507 25.11 -8.78 3.91
C SER A 507 25.51 -8.47 2.47
N GLY A 508 25.61 -9.49 1.61
CA GLY A 508 25.97 -9.29 0.21
C GLY A 508 24.97 -8.45 -0.57
N THR A 509 23.67 -8.60 -0.27
CA THR A 509 22.60 -7.83 -0.92
C THR A 509 22.55 -6.39 -0.41
N VAL A 510 22.69 -6.17 0.91
CA VAL A 510 22.79 -4.83 1.51
C VAL A 510 23.97 -4.06 0.91
N ASP A 511 25.13 -4.71 0.78
CA ASP A 511 26.29 -4.08 0.16
C ASP A 511 26.06 -3.79 -1.34
N ALA A 512 25.34 -4.65 -2.06
CA ALA A 512 24.98 -4.41 -3.44
C ALA A 512 24.02 -3.23 -3.60
N ILE A 513 23.00 -3.13 -2.74
CA ILE A 513 22.06 -2.01 -2.71
C ILE A 513 22.81 -0.70 -2.47
N LEU A 514 23.68 -0.62 -1.45
CA LEU A 514 24.41 0.60 -1.14
C LEU A 514 25.35 1.06 -2.26
N ARG A 515 25.91 0.12 -3.05
CA ARG A 515 26.72 0.46 -4.23
C ARG A 515 25.93 1.12 -5.35
N THR A 516 24.61 0.92 -5.43
CA THR A 516 23.77 1.54 -6.48
C THR A 516 23.61 3.04 -6.31
N ARG A 517 23.77 3.57 -5.08
CA ARG A 517 23.40 4.95 -4.71
C ARG A 517 21.94 5.32 -5.06
N ALA A 518 21.06 4.31 -5.12
CA ALA A 518 19.65 4.47 -5.41
C ALA A 518 18.78 4.68 -4.16
N LEU A 519 19.39 4.79 -2.97
CA LEU A 519 18.65 4.97 -1.73
C LEU A 519 18.37 6.45 -1.48
N THR A 520 17.23 6.75 -0.89
CA THR A 520 16.96 8.06 -0.25
C THR A 520 17.76 8.18 1.05
N PRO A 521 17.85 9.35 1.70
CA PRO A 521 18.48 9.48 3.01
C PRO A 521 17.89 8.53 4.07
N ASP A 522 16.56 8.37 4.09
CA ASP A 522 15.87 7.43 4.97
C ASP A 522 16.19 5.97 4.60
N GLY A 523 16.34 5.68 3.31
CA GLY A 523 16.81 4.40 2.79
C GLY A 523 18.23 4.05 3.23
N GLU A 524 19.18 4.98 3.12
CA GLU A 524 20.56 4.80 3.57
C GLU A 524 20.63 4.50 5.07
N ARG A 525 19.83 5.24 5.85
CA ARG A 525 19.68 5.05 7.29
C ARG A 525 19.10 3.68 7.63
N PHE A 526 17.99 3.30 7.00
CA PHE A 526 17.33 2.00 7.19
C PHE A 526 18.28 0.83 6.86
N VAL A 527 18.91 0.87 5.69
CA VAL A 527 19.85 -0.18 5.25
C VAL A 527 21.12 -0.19 6.09
N GLY A 528 21.59 0.98 6.54
CA GLY A 528 22.69 1.10 7.49
C GLY A 528 22.40 0.40 8.81
N ARG A 529 21.18 0.50 9.33
CA ARG A 529 20.75 -0.20 10.55
C ARG A 529 20.64 -1.71 10.35
N MET A 530 20.17 -2.18 9.20
CA MET A 530 20.22 -3.61 8.86
C MET A 530 21.67 -4.13 8.89
N ARG A 531 22.61 -3.38 8.31
CA ARG A 531 24.04 -3.73 8.34
C ARG A 531 24.56 -3.80 9.77
N GLN A 532 24.26 -2.78 10.59
CA GLN A 532 24.70 -2.72 11.98
C GLN A 532 24.17 -3.91 12.79
N THR A 533 22.91 -4.32 12.61
CA THR A 533 22.38 -5.53 13.25
C THR A 533 23.23 -6.75 12.92
N MET A 534 23.56 -6.97 11.64
CA MET A 534 24.39 -8.11 11.23
C MET A 534 25.81 -8.06 11.80
N GLU A 535 26.37 -6.86 11.98
CA GLU A 535 27.68 -6.66 12.61
C GLU A 535 27.65 -7.09 14.09
N THR A 536 26.59 -6.76 14.84
CA THR A 536 26.45 -7.24 16.24
C THR A 536 26.36 -8.76 16.37
N TRP A 537 26.06 -9.46 15.28
CA TRP A 537 26.01 -10.92 15.29
C TRP A 537 27.37 -11.57 15.04
N ARG A 538 28.36 -10.81 14.54
CA ARG A 538 29.73 -11.30 14.30
C ARG A 538 30.50 -11.49 15.61
N ASP A 539 30.28 -10.60 16.57
CA ASP A 539 30.93 -10.63 17.89
C ASP A 539 30.54 -11.84 18.75
N ASP A 540 29.55 -12.61 18.33
CA ASP A 540 29.10 -13.83 19.01
C ASP A 540 29.52 -15.14 18.32
N ASP A 541 30.19 -15.06 17.16
CA ASP A 541 30.66 -16.20 16.35
C ASP A 541 32.18 -16.46 16.53
N ASP A 542 32.91 -15.52 17.15
CA ASP A 542 34.30 -15.67 17.64
C ASP A 542 34.29 -16.01 19.14
#